data_AF-A0A8S9T8N7-F1
#
_entry.id   AF-A0A8S9T8N7-F1
#
_cell.length_a   1.000
_cell.length_b   1.000
_cell.length_c   1.000
_cell.angle_alpha   90.00
_cell.angle_beta   90.00
_cell.angle_gamma   90.00
#
_symmetry.space_group_name_H-M   'P 1'
#
loop_
_entity.id
_entity.type
_entity.pdbx_description
1 polymer ?
#
loop_
_entity_poly.entity_id
_entity_poly.type
_entity_poly.pdbx_seq_one_letter_code
_entity_poly.pdbx_strand_id
1 'polypeptide(L)'
;MMIGKYTSRKRLQVILVNKIAAPFLQANQAGFTIIESLIALMVVSILLAAIAPVITLSVATRVQSRRVELATRAAKTYIDGVRTKQILAPAPPGSTTTLSNFSAPTASGSFSCTANSYCTNTATASTPPTNLYCVDFDGSGTCEGTSTTDMVVQAFRPDSNDPAMGYSLGVRVYRADAFRLNTTLLKNTSTTKVTQNPFTGGAGKRSAPLVEMTTEINDAVPKYGDLCTRLGGCN
;
A
#
# COMPACT_ATOMS: atom_id res chain seq x y z
N MET A 1 -77.46 -41.10 -27.81
CA MET A 1 -77.13 -40.25 -26.64
C MET A 1 -75.63 -39.98 -26.73
N MET A 2 -75.18 -38.84 -27.28
CA MET A 2 -74.84 -37.59 -26.56
C MET A 2 -73.78 -37.85 -25.47
N ILE A 3 -72.62 -37.22 -25.33
CA ILE A 3 -71.99 -35.93 -25.76
C ILE A 3 -70.46 -36.18 -25.52
N GLY A 4 -69.51 -35.93 -26.43
CA GLY A 4 -68.98 -34.62 -26.80
C GLY A 4 -67.93 -34.09 -25.80
N LYS A 5 -66.67 -33.88 -26.25
CA LYS A 5 -65.94 -32.62 -26.01
C LYS A 5 -64.67 -32.50 -26.87
N TYR A 6 -64.51 -31.27 -27.34
CA TYR A 6 -63.53 -30.72 -28.27
C TYR A 6 -62.16 -30.46 -27.62
N THR A 7 -61.10 -30.39 -28.45
CA THR A 7 -60.16 -29.25 -28.60
C THR A 7 -59.08 -29.67 -29.61
N SER A 8 -58.98 -29.15 -30.84
CA SER A 8 -58.73 -27.80 -31.36
C SER A 8 -57.24 -27.50 -31.66
N ARG A 9 -56.95 -27.53 -32.97
CA ARG A 9 -56.24 -26.51 -33.77
C ARG A 9 -54.80 -26.09 -33.39
N LYS A 10 -53.84 -26.40 -34.29
CA LYS A 10 -53.21 -25.48 -35.28
C LYS A 10 -51.82 -25.99 -35.66
N ARG A 11 -51.67 -26.57 -36.86
CA ARG A 11 -50.40 -26.59 -37.59
C ARG A 11 -50.70 -26.17 -39.02
N LEU A 12 -50.51 -24.88 -39.30
CA LEU A 12 -50.56 -24.35 -40.64
C LEU A 12 -49.56 -23.21 -40.74
N GLN A 13 -48.73 -23.31 -41.77
CA GLN A 13 -47.76 -22.33 -42.28
C GLN A 13 -46.37 -22.30 -41.62
N VAL A 14 -45.49 -23.16 -42.12
CA VAL A 14 -44.01 -22.94 -42.13
C VAL A 14 -43.46 -22.97 -43.56
N ILE A 15 -44.32 -22.87 -44.59
CA ILE A 15 -43.91 -22.88 -45.99
C ILE A 15 -44.17 -21.50 -46.59
N LEU A 16 -43.31 -20.51 -46.34
CA LEU A 16 -43.04 -19.34 -47.22
C LEU A 16 -42.14 -18.25 -46.58
N VAL A 17 -41.05 -18.60 -45.90
CA VAL A 17 -40.01 -17.59 -45.53
C VAL A 17 -38.60 -17.97 -46.02
N ASN A 18 -38.43 -19.11 -46.69
CA ASN A 18 -37.12 -19.55 -47.20
C ASN A 18 -36.69 -18.95 -48.55
N LYS A 19 -37.25 -17.80 -48.97
CA LYS A 19 -36.89 -17.16 -50.25
C LYS A 19 -36.23 -15.78 -50.15
N ILE A 20 -35.80 -15.35 -48.97
CA ILE A 20 -35.04 -14.09 -48.81
C ILE A 20 -33.65 -14.29 -48.16
N ALA A 21 -33.27 -15.53 -47.81
CA ALA A 21 -31.98 -15.81 -47.15
C ALA A 21 -31.02 -16.61 -48.05
N ALA A 22 -30.54 -15.99 -49.15
CA ALA A 22 -29.23 -16.21 -49.77
C ALA A 22 -29.15 -15.36 -51.06
N PRO A 23 -28.29 -14.34 -51.10
CA PRO A 23 -26.89 -14.64 -51.37
C PRO A 23 -25.97 -13.80 -50.48
N PHE A 24 -25.72 -14.24 -49.25
CA PHE A 24 -24.55 -13.77 -48.49
C PHE A 24 -23.58 -14.91 -48.14
N LEU A 25 -23.86 -16.12 -48.65
CA LEU A 25 -22.98 -17.28 -48.58
C LEU A 25 -22.59 -17.74 -49.99
N GLN A 26 -22.14 -16.79 -50.82
CA GLN A 26 -21.11 -17.15 -51.79
C GLN A 26 -19.79 -17.01 -51.05
N ALA A 27 -19.30 -18.13 -50.52
CA ALA A 27 -17.92 -18.24 -50.11
C ALA A 27 -17.07 -18.05 -51.36
N ASN A 28 -16.65 -16.80 -51.59
CA ASN A 28 -15.62 -16.48 -52.56
C ASN A 28 -14.36 -17.15 -51.99
N GLN A 29 -14.04 -18.35 -52.47
CA GLN A 29 -12.79 -19.05 -52.17
C GLN A 29 -11.65 -18.33 -52.91
N ALA A 30 -11.47 -17.04 -52.63
CA ALA A 30 -10.26 -16.32 -52.95
C ALA A 30 -9.20 -16.83 -51.96
N GLY A 31 -8.19 -17.54 -52.45
CA GLY A 31 -7.09 -18.01 -51.63
C GLY A 31 -6.48 -16.84 -50.85
N PHE A 32 -6.15 -17.06 -49.57
CA PHE A 32 -5.51 -16.08 -48.70
C PHE A 32 -4.36 -15.40 -49.44
N THR A 33 -4.52 -14.12 -49.74
CA THR A 33 -3.44 -13.35 -50.37
C THR A 33 -2.41 -12.99 -49.30
N ILE A 34 -1.13 -12.96 -49.69
CA ILE A 34 -0.04 -12.55 -48.79
C ILE A 34 -0.32 -11.17 -48.18
N ILE A 35 -0.96 -10.26 -48.93
CA ILE A 35 -1.32 -8.91 -48.47
C ILE A 35 -2.37 -8.95 -47.35
N GLU A 36 -3.40 -9.79 -47.46
CA GLU A 36 -4.43 -9.94 -46.42
C GLU A 36 -3.84 -10.49 -45.12
N SER A 37 -2.95 -11.48 -45.22
CA SER A 37 -2.21 -12.00 -44.07
C SER A 37 -1.28 -10.94 -43.43
N LEU A 38 -0.70 -10.04 -44.24
CA LEU A 38 0.16 -8.96 -43.76
C LEU A 38 -0.63 -7.89 -43.01
N ILE A 39 -1.80 -7.49 -43.54
CA ILE A 39 -2.70 -6.54 -42.88
C ILE A 39 -3.23 -7.15 -41.57
N ALA A 40 -3.58 -8.43 -41.56
CA ALA A 40 -4.02 -9.10 -40.34
C ALA A 40 -2.95 -9.07 -39.24
N LEU A 41 -1.68 -9.37 -39.58
CA LEU A 41 -0.57 -9.26 -38.63
C LEU A 41 -0.33 -7.82 -38.17
N MET A 42 -0.47 -6.83 -39.06
CA MET A 42 -0.37 -5.41 -38.70
C MET A 42 -1.44 -5.02 -37.67
N VAL A 43 -2.70 -5.39 -37.90
CA VAL A 43 -3.81 -5.10 -36.97
C VAL A 43 -3.58 -5.79 -35.62
N VAL A 44 -3.18 -7.07 -35.62
CA VAL A 44 -2.88 -7.80 -34.38
C VAL A 44 -1.74 -7.13 -33.61
N SER A 45 -0.68 -6.68 -34.29
CA SER A 45 0.46 -6.01 -33.64
C SER A 45 0.05 -4.70 -32.97
N ILE A 46 -0.83 -3.90 -33.61
CA ILE A 46 -1.35 -2.65 -33.05
C ILE A 46 -2.25 -2.93 -31.84
N LEU A 47 -3.09 -3.97 -31.92
CA LEU A 47 -3.95 -4.37 -30.80
C LEU A 47 -3.13 -4.83 -29.59
N LEU A 48 -2.08 -5.62 -29.81
CA LEU A 48 -1.17 -6.05 -28.74
C LEU A 48 -0.41 -4.87 -28.13
N ALA A 49 0.07 -3.94 -28.96
CA ALA A 49 0.73 -2.71 -28.49
C ALA A 49 -0.21 -1.83 -27.66
N ALA A 50 -1.50 -1.76 -28.01
CA ALA A 50 -2.50 -0.97 -27.29
C ALA A 50 -2.81 -1.50 -25.88
N ILE A 51 -2.67 -2.82 -25.63
CA ILE A 51 -2.98 -3.45 -24.34
C ILE A 51 -1.79 -3.36 -23.36
N ALA A 52 -0.55 -3.26 -23.87
CA ALA A 52 0.67 -3.27 -23.06
C ALA A 52 0.70 -2.23 -21.91
N PRO A 53 0.27 -0.96 -22.08
CA PRO A 53 0.28 0.04 -21.00
C PRO A 53 -0.64 -0.32 -19.82
N VAL A 54 -1.74 -1.03 -20.07
CA VAL A 54 -2.69 -1.42 -19.01
C VAL A 54 -2.09 -2.52 -18.14
N ILE A 55 -1.35 -3.47 -18.74
CA ILE A 55 -0.67 -4.55 -18.02
C ILE A 55 0.43 -3.97 -17.12
N THR A 56 1.26 -3.06 -17.64
CA THR A 56 2.34 -2.46 -16.86
C THR A 56 1.80 -1.63 -15.69
N LEU A 57 0.73 -0.87 -15.92
CA LEU A 57 0.06 -0.11 -14.86
C LEU A 57 -0.54 -1.04 -13.80
N SER A 58 -1.16 -2.16 -14.20
CA SER A 58 -1.73 -3.16 -13.29
C SER A 58 -0.66 -3.81 -12.40
N VAL A 59 0.49 -4.16 -12.95
CA VAL A 59 1.61 -4.72 -12.17
C VAL A 59 2.19 -3.67 -11.22
N ALA A 60 2.36 -2.43 -11.67
CA ALA A 60 2.88 -1.35 -10.86
C ALA A 60 1.99 -1.08 -9.63
N THR A 61 0.67 -1.00 -9.79
CA THR A 61 -0.25 -0.80 -8.67
C THR A 61 -0.23 -1.97 -7.69
N ARG A 62 -0.13 -3.21 -8.17
CA ARG A 62 -0.02 -4.39 -7.30
C ARG A 62 1.25 -4.35 -6.44
N VAL A 63 2.40 -4.00 -7.03
CA VAL A 63 3.66 -3.87 -6.28
C VAL A 63 3.57 -2.76 -5.23
N GLN A 64 2.97 -1.63 -5.58
CA GLN A 64 2.81 -0.53 -4.64
C GLN A 64 1.86 -0.88 -3.49
N SER A 65 0.72 -1.51 -3.78
CA SER A 65 -0.20 -2.01 -2.75
C SER A 65 0.50 -2.99 -1.81
N ARG A 66 1.34 -3.89 -2.34
CA ARG A 66 2.10 -4.83 -1.52
C ARG A 66 3.09 -4.12 -0.58
N ARG A 67 3.75 -3.06 -1.04
CA ARG A 67 4.66 -2.27 -0.18
C ARG A 67 3.93 -1.57 0.95
N VAL A 68 2.75 -1.00 0.66
CA VAL A 68 1.90 -0.37 1.68
C VAL A 68 1.37 -1.42 2.68
N GLU A 69 1.04 -2.62 2.22
CA GLU A 69 0.65 -3.75 3.06
C GLU A 69 1.78 -4.14 4.02
N LEU A 70 3.00 -4.34 3.52
CA LEU A 70 4.18 -4.65 4.34
C LEU A 70 4.48 -3.55 5.36
N ALA A 71 4.42 -2.28 4.94
CA ALA A 71 4.62 -1.15 5.83
C ALA A 71 3.54 -1.06 6.91
N THR A 72 2.28 -1.33 6.56
CA THR A 72 1.16 -1.38 7.52
C THR A 72 1.37 -2.49 8.54
N ARG A 73 1.80 -3.68 8.08
CA ARG A 73 2.12 -4.80 8.95
C ARG A 73 3.27 -4.47 9.91
N ALA A 74 4.34 -3.87 9.41
CA ALA A 74 5.45 -3.40 10.24
C ALA A 74 5.00 -2.40 11.31
N ALA A 75 4.19 -1.40 10.95
CA ALA A 75 3.65 -0.44 11.89
C ALA A 75 2.81 -1.11 12.99
N LYS A 76 1.91 -2.03 12.61
CA LYS A 76 1.04 -2.74 13.54
C LYS A 76 1.83 -3.64 14.49
N THR A 77 2.74 -4.45 13.95
CA THR A 77 3.62 -5.31 14.77
C THR A 77 4.45 -4.50 15.76
N TYR A 78 4.97 -3.35 15.34
CA TYR A 78 5.69 -2.46 16.24
C TYR A 78 4.78 -1.90 17.35
N ILE A 79 3.60 -1.37 16.99
CA ILE A 79 2.61 -0.85 17.94
C ILE A 79 2.21 -1.92 18.96
N ASP A 80 1.94 -3.14 18.50
CA ASP A 80 1.55 -4.26 19.36
C ASP A 80 2.71 -4.71 20.25
N GLY A 81 3.95 -4.71 19.73
CA GLY A 81 5.15 -4.98 20.52
C GLY A 81 5.38 -3.96 21.63
N VAL A 82 5.14 -2.67 21.36
CA VAL A 82 5.19 -1.60 22.36
C VAL A 82 4.05 -1.74 23.39
N ARG A 83 2.85 -2.07 22.93
CA ARG A 83 1.67 -2.29 23.80
C ARG A 83 1.85 -3.47 24.75
N THR A 84 2.49 -4.54 24.28
CA THR A 84 2.78 -5.75 25.06
C THR A 84 4.06 -5.64 25.89
N LYS A 85 4.75 -4.48 25.84
CA LYS A 85 6.04 -4.22 26.50
C LYS A 85 7.18 -5.17 26.05
N GLN A 86 7.00 -5.88 24.94
CA GLN A 86 8.04 -6.68 24.29
C GLN A 86 9.07 -5.79 23.58
N ILE A 87 8.61 -4.65 23.07
CA ILE A 87 9.44 -3.58 22.53
C ILE A 87 9.36 -2.40 23.49
N LEU A 88 10.51 -1.85 23.88
CA LEU A 88 10.56 -0.66 24.74
C LEU A 88 9.98 0.54 23.98
N ALA A 89 9.18 1.38 24.64
CA ALA A 89 8.68 2.59 24.01
C ALA A 89 9.82 3.54 23.59
N PRO A 90 9.69 4.29 22.48
CA PRO A 90 10.72 5.24 22.06
C PRO A 90 10.88 6.33 23.14
N ALA A 91 12.12 6.77 23.38
CA ALA A 91 12.35 7.89 24.28
C ALA A 91 11.68 9.16 23.74
N PRO A 92 11.08 10.01 24.61
CA PRO A 92 10.62 11.30 24.16
C PRO A 92 11.82 12.12 23.66
N PRO A 93 11.64 12.99 22.65
CA PRO A 93 12.62 14.03 22.41
C PRO A 93 12.62 14.90 23.67
N GLY A 94 13.78 15.20 24.27
CA GLY A 94 13.88 15.98 25.51
C GLY A 94 13.45 17.46 25.41
N SER A 95 12.47 17.76 24.56
CA SER A 95 11.81 19.04 24.36
C SER A 95 10.32 18.77 24.05
N THR A 96 9.43 19.68 24.43
CA THR A 96 7.98 19.57 24.22
C THR A 96 7.60 19.64 22.73
N THR A 97 7.78 18.53 22.00
CA THR A 97 7.36 18.43 20.60
C THR A 97 6.02 17.72 20.48
N THR A 98 5.12 18.28 19.69
CA THR A 98 3.90 17.60 19.25
C THR A 98 4.21 16.53 18.20
N LEU A 99 3.32 15.54 18.03
CA LEU A 99 3.47 14.46 17.03
C LEU A 99 3.75 15.01 15.61
N SER A 100 3.06 16.08 15.20
CA SER A 100 3.20 16.69 13.88
C SER A 100 4.58 17.35 13.66
N ASN A 101 5.20 17.82 14.74
CA ASN A 101 6.44 18.59 14.68
C ASN A 101 7.69 17.74 14.78
N PHE A 102 7.57 16.46 15.17
CA PHE A 102 8.71 15.54 15.24
C PHE A 102 9.42 15.42 13.88
N SER A 103 10.74 15.58 13.86
CA SER A 103 11.55 15.61 12.62
C SER A 103 11.52 14.27 11.89
N ALA A 104 11.70 14.31 10.57
CA ALA A 104 11.94 13.10 9.79
C ALA A 104 13.43 12.73 9.89
N PRO A 105 13.79 11.45 9.75
CA PRO A 105 15.20 11.05 9.84
C PRO A 105 15.97 11.57 8.62
N THR A 106 17.24 11.91 8.83
CA THR A 106 18.16 12.23 7.74
C THR A 106 18.90 10.97 7.33
N ALA A 107 18.79 10.63 6.04
CA ALA A 107 19.44 9.49 5.46
C ALA A 107 20.88 9.86 5.04
N SER A 108 21.84 8.99 5.40
CA SER A 108 23.29 9.24 5.33
C SER A 108 23.98 8.47 4.19
N GLY A 109 23.22 7.82 3.31
CA GLY A 109 23.74 7.11 2.13
C GLY A 109 24.16 5.67 2.40
N SER A 110 24.44 5.32 3.66
CA SER A 110 24.67 3.95 4.12
C SER A 110 23.69 3.62 5.25
N PHE A 111 23.09 2.43 5.18
CA PHE A 111 22.10 1.98 6.14
C PHE A 111 22.17 0.46 6.30
N SER A 112 22.43 0.03 7.52
CA SER A 112 22.40 -1.36 7.96
C SER A 112 21.94 -1.37 9.41
N CYS A 113 20.96 -2.19 9.77
CA CYS A 113 20.44 -2.26 11.13
C CYS A 113 20.08 -3.71 11.45
N THR A 114 20.33 -4.17 12.67
CA THR A 114 19.96 -5.53 13.06
C THR A 114 18.44 -5.71 13.02
N ALA A 115 17.97 -6.82 12.44
CA ALA A 115 16.55 -7.13 12.36
C ALA A 115 15.85 -7.09 13.71
N ASN A 116 14.61 -6.59 13.73
CA ASN A 116 13.75 -6.57 14.90
C ASN A 116 14.38 -5.88 16.12
N SER A 117 15.14 -4.82 15.86
CA SER A 117 15.80 -4.05 16.91
C SER A 117 15.87 -2.56 16.55
N TYR A 118 16.19 -1.74 17.55
CA TYR A 118 16.43 -0.31 17.34
C TYR A 118 17.78 -0.08 16.65
N CYS A 119 17.77 0.81 15.67
CA CYS A 119 18.93 1.17 14.87
C CYS A 119 19.81 2.18 15.62
N THR A 120 20.79 1.65 16.34
CA THR A 120 21.71 2.44 17.18
C THR A 120 22.74 3.25 16.39
N ASN A 121 23.05 2.83 15.17
CA ASN A 121 24.04 3.45 14.28
C ASN A 121 23.49 4.61 13.44
N THR A 122 22.19 4.88 13.49
CA THR A 122 21.54 5.99 12.76
C THR A 122 21.34 7.26 13.59
N ALA A 123 21.97 7.35 14.76
CA ALA A 123 21.91 8.53 15.61
C ALA A 123 22.43 9.76 14.84
N THR A 124 21.52 10.69 14.56
CA THR A 124 21.85 12.05 14.14
C THR A 124 21.43 12.99 15.26
N ALA A 125 21.98 14.20 15.32
CA ALA A 125 21.66 15.18 16.37
C ALA A 125 20.15 15.49 16.52
N SER A 126 19.31 15.11 15.54
CA SER A 126 17.85 15.32 15.55
C SER A 126 17.02 14.04 15.78
N THR A 127 17.63 12.86 15.86
CA THR A 127 16.92 11.58 16.12
C THR A 127 17.70 10.78 17.17
N PRO A 128 17.17 10.60 18.40
CA PRO A 128 17.75 9.69 19.36
C PRO A 128 17.95 8.29 18.75
N PRO A 129 19.00 7.55 19.14
CA PRO A 129 19.32 6.21 18.60
C PRO A 129 18.18 5.18 18.75
N THR A 130 17.13 5.48 19.51
CA THR A 130 16.05 4.57 19.89
C THR A 130 14.73 4.80 19.15
N ASN A 131 14.72 5.63 18.10
CA ASN A 131 13.45 6.03 17.46
C ASN A 131 13.26 5.41 16.07
N LEU A 132 14.26 4.68 15.56
CA LEU A 132 14.19 3.92 14.32
C LEU A 132 14.29 2.44 14.65
N TYR A 133 13.28 1.66 14.26
CA TYR A 133 13.19 0.23 14.50
C TYR A 133 13.14 -0.52 13.17
N CYS A 134 13.99 -1.53 13.02
CA CYS A 134 14.09 -2.32 11.81
C CYS A 134 13.13 -3.51 11.83
N VAL A 135 12.35 -3.69 10.77
CA VAL A 135 11.51 -4.86 10.53
C VAL A 135 11.98 -5.53 9.24
N ASP A 136 12.53 -6.73 9.40
CA ASP A 136 13.01 -7.58 8.32
C ASP A 136 11.85 -8.42 7.75
N PHE A 137 11.70 -8.39 6.43
CA PHE A 137 10.72 -9.20 5.70
C PHE A 137 11.34 -10.21 4.73
N ASP A 138 12.65 -10.16 4.48
CA ASP A 138 13.36 -11.08 3.59
C ASP A 138 14.16 -12.17 4.32
N GLY A 139 14.27 -12.09 5.65
CA GLY A 139 14.92 -13.09 6.48
C GLY A 139 16.44 -13.02 6.47
N SER A 140 17.00 -11.91 6.00
CA SER A 140 18.45 -11.64 6.01
C SER A 140 19.01 -11.43 7.43
N GLY A 141 18.16 -11.13 8.41
CA GLY A 141 18.57 -10.81 9.78
C GLY A 141 19.05 -9.37 9.96
N THR A 142 19.00 -8.54 8.92
CA THR A 142 19.37 -7.13 8.96
C THR A 142 18.52 -6.31 7.98
N CYS A 143 18.05 -5.12 8.37
CA CYS A 143 17.52 -4.18 7.38
C CYS A 143 18.67 -3.52 6.63
N GLU A 144 18.77 -3.84 5.34
CA GLU A 144 19.78 -3.26 4.46
C GLU A 144 19.18 -2.19 3.54
N GLY A 145 19.94 -1.13 3.24
CA GLY A 145 19.51 -0.14 2.25
C GLY A 145 19.33 -0.70 0.82
N THR A 146 19.81 -1.91 0.54
CA THR A 146 19.62 -2.64 -0.71
C THR A 146 18.29 -3.40 -0.76
N SER A 147 17.71 -3.72 0.40
CA SER A 147 16.44 -4.45 0.47
C SER A 147 15.27 -3.57 0.03
N THR A 148 14.36 -4.18 -0.72
CA THR A 148 13.13 -3.53 -1.20
C THR A 148 11.89 -3.95 -0.41
N THR A 149 12.06 -4.92 0.49
CA THR A 149 11.03 -5.52 1.33
C THR A 149 11.15 -5.05 2.77
N ASP A 150 12.37 -4.75 3.22
CA ASP A 150 12.61 -4.31 4.59
C ASP A 150 12.04 -2.93 4.86
N MET A 151 11.51 -2.79 6.07
CA MET A 151 10.82 -1.61 6.52
C MET A 151 11.48 -1.05 7.76
N VAL A 152 11.59 0.27 7.82
CA VAL A 152 12.15 0.99 8.96
C VAL A 152 11.03 1.82 9.57
N VAL A 153 10.73 1.52 10.82
CA VAL A 153 9.67 2.14 11.60
C VAL A 153 10.29 3.29 12.40
N GLN A 154 9.96 4.52 12.05
CA GLN A 154 10.22 5.67 12.89
C GLN A 154 9.09 5.83 13.91
N ALA A 155 9.40 5.68 15.19
CA ALA A 155 8.45 5.84 16.28
C ALA A 155 8.84 7.02 17.17
N PHE A 156 7.83 7.76 17.61
CA PHE A 156 8.03 8.95 18.43
C PHE A 156 6.82 9.19 19.33
N ARG A 157 7.08 9.78 20.49
CA ARG A 157 6.05 10.19 21.45
C ARG A 157 6.36 11.61 21.97
N PRO A 158 5.35 12.40 22.39
CA PRO A 158 5.58 13.68 23.05
C PRO A 158 6.23 13.50 24.42
N ASP A 159 6.97 14.52 24.85
CA ASP A 159 7.61 14.58 26.17
C ASP A 159 6.61 14.84 27.31
N SER A 160 5.45 15.41 27.00
CA SER A 160 4.44 15.83 27.99
C SER A 160 3.58 14.69 28.56
N ASN A 161 3.82 13.44 28.17
CA ASN A 161 2.98 12.30 28.57
C ASN A 161 3.71 11.44 29.59
N ASP A 162 3.15 11.28 30.79
CA ASP A 162 3.61 10.30 31.76
C ASP A 162 3.39 8.88 31.18
N PRO A 163 4.45 8.07 30.97
CA PRO A 163 4.30 6.71 30.45
C PRO A 163 3.39 5.83 31.31
N ALA A 164 3.21 6.13 32.59
CA ALA A 164 2.31 5.41 33.50
C ALA A 164 0.82 5.73 33.29
N MET A 165 0.49 6.93 32.77
CA MET A 165 -0.89 7.35 32.45
C MET A 165 -1.27 7.08 30.98
N GLY A 166 -0.37 6.42 30.25
CA GLY A 166 -0.48 6.24 28.81
C GLY A 166 -0.05 7.46 28.02
N TYR A 167 0.31 7.22 26.76
CA TYR A 167 0.89 8.22 25.87
C TYR A 167 0.42 8.03 24.43
N SER A 168 0.40 9.13 23.69
CA SER A 168 0.23 9.09 22.25
C SER A 168 1.53 8.69 21.57
N LEU A 169 1.44 7.75 20.63
CA LEU A 169 2.52 7.20 19.85
C LEU A 169 2.28 7.52 18.37
N GLY A 170 3.21 8.25 17.78
CA GLY A 170 3.29 8.43 16.33
C GLY A 170 4.23 7.40 15.72
N VAL A 171 3.82 6.82 14.60
CA VAL A 171 4.58 5.82 13.86
C VAL A 171 4.57 6.18 12.38
N ARG A 172 5.76 6.25 11.78
CA ARG A 172 5.97 6.42 10.33
C ARG A 172 6.79 5.27 9.82
N VAL A 173 6.42 4.71 8.67
CA VAL A 173 7.16 3.60 8.08
C VAL A 173 7.77 4.02 6.76
N TYR A 174 9.08 3.84 6.67
CA TYR A 174 9.89 4.07 5.49
C TYR A 174 10.39 2.74 4.95
N ARG A 175 10.74 2.73 3.67
CA ARG A 175 11.48 1.60 3.08
C ARG A 175 12.93 1.68 3.53
N ALA A 176 13.58 0.55 3.75
CA ALA A 176 15.02 0.54 4.09
C ALA A 176 15.88 1.22 3.00
N ASP A 177 15.54 1.06 1.73
CA ASP A 177 16.25 1.71 0.62
C ASP A 177 16.11 3.24 0.57
N ALA A 178 15.16 3.83 1.31
CA ALA A 178 15.07 5.27 1.46
C ALA A 178 16.29 5.87 2.18
N PHE A 179 16.96 5.10 3.04
CA PHE A 179 18.09 5.56 3.83
C PHE A 179 19.41 5.64 3.05
N ARG A 180 19.41 5.21 1.79
CA ARG A 180 20.51 5.43 0.84
C ARG A 180 20.47 6.79 0.17
N LEU A 181 19.38 7.53 0.34
CA LEU A 181 19.25 8.86 -0.20
C LEU A 181 20.05 9.79 0.72
N ASN A 182 21.04 10.53 0.23
CA ASN A 182 21.77 11.52 1.04
C ASN A 182 20.90 12.77 1.29
N THR A 183 19.75 12.60 1.94
CA THR A 183 18.72 13.62 2.07
C THR A 183 17.86 13.39 3.31
N THR A 184 17.20 14.44 3.79
CA THR A 184 16.19 14.29 4.84
C THR A 184 14.93 13.67 4.27
N LEU A 185 14.45 12.58 4.90
CA LEU A 185 13.22 11.94 4.47
C LEU A 185 12.03 12.89 4.68
N LEU A 186 10.95 12.65 3.95
CA LEU A 186 9.77 13.48 4.04
C LEU A 186 8.88 13.03 5.20
N LYS A 187 8.03 13.94 5.67
CA LYS A 187 6.98 13.65 6.66
C LYS A 187 5.75 14.46 6.34
N ASN A 188 4.59 13.98 6.81
CA ASN A 188 3.41 14.83 6.81
C ASN A 188 3.63 16.02 7.74
N THR A 189 3.05 17.15 7.36
CA THR A 189 2.90 18.32 8.21
C THR A 189 1.41 18.53 8.48
N SER A 190 1.06 19.45 9.38
CA SER A 190 -0.33 19.78 9.66
C SER A 190 -1.11 20.28 8.43
N THR A 191 -0.42 20.70 7.38
CA THR A 191 -1.01 21.29 6.16
C THR A 191 -0.70 20.52 4.88
N THR A 192 0.27 19.58 4.89
CA THR A 192 0.72 18.89 3.68
C THR A 192 0.88 17.40 3.93
N LYS A 193 0.14 16.59 3.17
CA LYS A 193 0.26 15.13 3.17
C LYS A 193 1.23 14.71 2.06
N VAL A 194 2.32 14.06 2.44
CA VAL A 194 3.38 13.59 1.54
C VAL A 194 3.56 12.08 1.58
N THR A 195 2.69 11.35 2.30
CA THR A 195 2.65 9.88 2.26
C THR A 195 2.56 9.38 0.84
N GLN A 196 3.23 8.26 0.56
CA GLN A 196 3.26 7.68 -0.77
C GLN A 196 1.83 7.33 -1.25
N ASN A 197 1.49 7.74 -2.47
CA ASN A 197 0.24 7.35 -3.10
C ASN A 197 0.29 5.86 -3.50
N PRO A 198 -0.80 5.11 -3.30
CA PRO A 198 -0.89 3.71 -3.75
C PRO A 198 -0.94 3.61 -5.29
N PHE A 199 -1.31 4.70 -5.96
CA PHE A 199 -1.29 4.84 -7.41
C PHE A 199 -0.19 5.83 -7.82
N THR A 200 0.92 5.31 -8.34
CA THR A 200 2.04 6.12 -8.84
C THR A 200 2.64 5.44 -10.07
N GLY A 201 2.97 6.22 -11.10
CA GLY A 201 3.71 5.71 -12.25
C GLY A 201 5.14 5.37 -11.83
N GLY A 202 5.45 4.08 -11.73
CA GLY A 202 6.80 3.59 -11.42
C GLY A 202 7.06 3.29 -9.94
N ALA A 203 8.30 3.52 -9.47
CA ALA A 203 8.77 3.05 -8.16
C ALA A 203 8.26 3.87 -6.95
N GLY A 204 7.53 4.96 -7.19
CA GLY A 204 7.06 5.89 -6.15
C GLY A 204 8.17 6.76 -5.56
N LYS A 205 7.78 7.72 -4.72
CA LYS A 205 8.71 8.65 -4.07
C LYS A 205 9.38 7.97 -2.87
N ARG A 206 10.61 7.50 -3.05
CA ARG A 206 11.34 6.71 -2.04
C ARG A 206 11.57 7.44 -0.71
N SER A 207 11.66 8.76 -0.72
CA SER A 207 11.83 9.56 0.51
C SER A 207 10.53 9.81 1.27
N ALA A 208 9.37 9.48 0.71
CA ALA A 208 8.09 9.59 1.38
C ALA A 208 7.85 8.40 2.32
N PRO A 209 7.16 8.60 3.46
CA PRO A 209 6.69 7.48 4.26
C PRO A 209 5.62 6.71 3.48
N LEU A 210 5.65 5.38 3.57
CA LEU A 210 4.61 4.52 3.01
C LEU A 210 3.33 4.61 3.83
N VAL A 211 3.48 4.72 5.15
CA VAL A 211 2.39 4.74 6.13
C VAL A 211 2.76 5.68 7.26
N GLU A 212 1.77 6.42 7.75
CA GLU A 212 1.84 7.20 8.99
C GLU A 212 0.60 6.90 9.81
N MET A 213 0.80 6.54 11.07
CA MET A 213 -0.25 6.17 12.02
C MET A 213 0.00 6.88 13.35
N THR A 214 -1.07 7.26 14.01
CA THR A 214 -1.05 7.71 15.40
C THR A 214 -1.92 6.77 16.21
N THR A 215 -1.47 6.42 17.40
CA THR A 215 -2.19 5.51 18.29
C THR A 215 -1.97 5.91 19.74
N GLU A 216 -2.88 5.46 20.59
CA GLU A 216 -2.78 5.65 22.04
C GLU A 216 -2.29 4.34 22.66
N ILE A 217 -1.26 4.44 23.48
CA ILE A 217 -0.74 3.34 24.29
C ILE A 217 -1.12 3.63 25.73
N ASN A 218 -1.88 2.74 26.34
CA ASN A 218 -2.22 2.79 27.75
C ASN A 218 -1.37 1.78 28.52
N ASP A 219 -1.11 2.03 29.80
CA ASP A 219 -0.55 1.00 30.68
C ASP A 219 -1.63 -0.05 31.04
N ALA A 220 -1.22 -1.11 31.75
CA ALA A 220 -2.02 -2.31 32.03
C ALA A 220 -3.40 -2.05 32.67
N VAL A 221 -3.58 -0.89 33.32
CA VAL A 221 -4.88 -0.45 33.85
C VAL A 221 -5.31 0.83 33.12
N PRO A 222 -5.97 0.72 31.95
CA PRO A 222 -6.44 1.89 31.22
C PRO A 222 -7.53 2.60 32.04
N LYS A 223 -7.26 3.82 32.47
CA LYS A 223 -8.28 4.69 33.08
C LYS A 223 -8.87 5.58 32.00
N TYR A 224 -10.18 5.52 31.84
CA TYR A 224 -10.91 6.37 30.89
C TYR A 224 -10.65 7.86 31.13
N GLY A 225 -10.51 8.28 32.40
CA GLY A 225 -10.18 9.66 32.77
C GLY A 225 -8.85 10.16 32.21
N ASP A 226 -7.81 9.33 32.20
CA ASP A 226 -6.48 9.72 31.71
C ASP A 226 -6.49 9.95 30.19
N LEU A 227 -7.31 9.16 29.47
CA LEU A 227 -7.57 9.37 28.05
C LEU A 227 -8.33 10.70 27.82
N CYS A 228 -9.35 10.98 28.62
CA CYS A 228 -10.12 12.22 28.54
C CYS A 228 -9.24 13.46 28.73
N THR A 229 -8.38 13.46 29.76
CA THR A 229 -7.47 14.58 30.03
C THR A 229 -6.51 14.82 28.87
N ARG A 230 -6.03 13.75 28.23
CA ARG A 230 -5.11 13.83 27.09
C ARG A 230 -5.78 14.31 25.79
N LEU A 231 -7.04 13.95 25.57
CA LEU A 231 -7.82 14.36 24.39
C LEU A 231 -8.47 15.75 24.52
N GLY A 232 -8.28 16.44 25.65
CA GLY A 232 -8.84 17.78 25.88
C GLY A 232 -10.24 17.80 26.49
N GLY A 233 -10.67 16.68 27.09
CA GLY A 233 -11.95 16.52 27.78
C GLY A 233 -12.78 15.35 27.25
N CYS A 234 -13.67 14.84 28.09
CA CYS A 234 -14.77 13.95 27.68
C CYS A 234 -16.08 14.68 27.95
N ASN A 235 -16.88 14.89 26.91
CA ASN A 235 -18.26 15.35 27.03
C ASN A 235 -19.20 14.14 27.18
#